data_AF-I4FKB5-F1
#
_entry.id   AF-I4FKB5-F1
#
_cell.length_a   1.000
_cell.length_b   1.000
_cell.length_c   1.000
_cell.angle_alpha   90.00
_cell.angle_beta   90.00
_cell.angle_gamma   90.00
#
_symmetry.space_group_name_H-M   'P 1'
#
loop_
_entity.id
_entity.type
_entity.pdbx_description
1 polymer ?
#
loop_
_entity_poly.entity_id
_entity_poly.type
_entity_poly.pdbx_seq_one_letter_code
_entity_poly.pdbx_strand_id
1 'polypeptide(L)'
;MDVQAVLKYVDDLVFAQTGQHLDSLQVAILKGVLNGKKYTHISEEYHCSAGHTKDEAYQLWRILSEALGEDLNKSNFRATIERLGVANAYSNMVNPVQIGNINLCAALLDFV
;
A
#
# COMPACT_ATOMS: atom_id res chain seq x y z
N MET A 1 -3.50 -13.10 -2.08
CA MET A 1 -2.84 -12.29 -1.03
C MET A 1 -3.69 -12.38 0.24
N ASP A 2 -3.08 -12.51 1.41
CA ASP A 2 -3.80 -12.45 2.68
C ASP A 2 -4.23 -11.00 2.97
N VAL A 3 -5.53 -10.74 2.85
CA VAL A 3 -6.11 -9.40 3.04
C VAL A 3 -5.90 -8.88 4.46
N GLN A 4 -5.90 -9.75 5.47
CA GLN A 4 -5.73 -9.32 6.86
C GLN A 4 -4.29 -8.87 7.13
N ALA A 5 -3.31 -9.62 6.61
CA ALA A 5 -1.91 -9.24 6.70
C ALA A 5 -1.64 -7.90 6.01
N VAL A 6 -2.27 -7.66 4.85
CA VAL A 6 -2.18 -6.38 4.13
C VAL A 6 -2.81 -5.26 4.94
N LEU A 7 -4.01 -5.45 5.48
CA LEU A 7 -4.67 -4.42 6.27
C LEU A 7 -3.84 -4.03 7.49
N LYS A 8 -3.25 -4.99 8.19
CA LYS A 8 -2.35 -4.71 9.31
C LYS A 8 -1.13 -3.90 8.86
N TYR A 9 -0.47 -4.31 7.77
CA TYR A 9 0.68 -3.59 7.24
C TYR A 9 0.34 -2.13 6.86
N VAL A 10 -0.80 -1.92 6.20
CA VAL A 10 -1.27 -0.59 5.81
C VAL A 10 -1.66 0.24 7.04
N ASP A 11 -2.28 -0.36 8.04
CA ASP A 11 -2.61 0.29 9.31
C ASP A 11 -1.36 0.79 10.04
N ASP A 12 -0.33 -0.05 10.13
CA ASP A 12 0.96 0.31 10.74
C ASP A 12 1.65 1.46 9.97
N LEU A 13 1.56 1.48 8.64
CA LEU A 13 2.08 2.59 7.81
C LEU A 13 1.32 3.89 8.05
N VAL A 14 -0.02 3.85 8.07
CA VAL A 14 -0.85 5.03 8.31
C VAL A 14 -0.62 5.58 9.72
N PHE A 15 -0.48 4.70 10.72
CA PHE A 15 -0.15 5.09 12.08
C PHE A 15 1.24 5.74 12.17
N ALA A 16 2.26 5.17 11.51
CA ALA A 16 3.59 5.77 11.48
C ALA A 16 3.61 7.16 10.82
N GLN A 17 2.81 7.37 9.77
CA GLN A 17 2.75 8.64 9.02
C GLN A 17 1.91 9.71 9.71
N THR A 18 0.81 9.32 10.38
CA THR A 18 -0.23 10.25 10.85
C THR A 18 -0.44 10.26 12.36
N GLY A 19 0.07 9.25 13.08
CA GLY A 19 -0.24 9.00 14.49
C GLY A 19 -1.64 8.44 14.73
N GLN A 20 -2.41 8.12 13.69
CA GLN A 20 -3.77 7.59 13.77
C GLN A 20 -3.87 6.26 13.01
N HIS A 21 -4.67 5.35 13.55
CA HIS A 21 -5.01 4.08 12.88
C HIS A 21 -6.13 4.27 11.86
N LEU A 22 -6.26 3.30 10.95
CA LEU A 22 -7.34 3.27 9.97
C LEU A 22 -8.70 3.24 10.67
N ASP A 23 -9.61 4.09 10.22
CA ASP A 23 -11.01 4.00 10.62
C ASP A 23 -11.78 2.91 9.84
N SER A 24 -13.03 2.67 10.23
CA SER A 24 -13.85 1.63 9.61
C SER A 24 -14.18 1.90 8.13
N LEU A 25 -14.30 3.15 7.70
CA LEU A 25 -14.55 3.49 6.29
C LEU A 25 -13.29 3.27 5.46
N GLN A 26 -12.13 3.68 5.98
CA GLN A 26 -10.84 3.45 5.36
C GLN A 26 -10.55 1.95 5.19
N VAL A 27 -10.82 1.14 6.21
CA VAL A 27 -10.74 -0.32 6.12
C VAL A 27 -11.71 -0.87 5.06
N ALA A 28 -12.94 -0.36 4.99
CA ALA A 28 -13.92 -0.77 3.97
C ALA A 28 -13.45 -0.42 2.54
N ILE A 29 -12.84 0.76 2.35
CA ILE A 29 -12.24 1.19 1.09
C ILE A 29 -11.13 0.24 0.67
N LEU A 30 -10.17 -0.04 1.56
CA LEU A 30 -9.03 -0.92 1.26
C LEU A 30 -9.50 -2.34 0.89
N LYS A 31 -10.41 -2.92 1.68
CA LYS A 31 -11.01 -4.24 1.39
C LYS A 31 -11.74 -4.23 0.05
N GLY A 32 -12.54 -3.20 -0.21
CA GLY A 32 -13.29 -3.07 -1.44
C GLY A 32 -12.38 -2.99 -2.66
N VAL A 33 -11.32 -2.17 -2.59
CA VAL A 33 -10.35 -1.99 -3.68
C VAL A 33 -9.55 -3.26 -3.94
N LEU A 34 -9.09 -3.97 -2.89
CA LEU A 34 -8.41 -5.26 -3.03
C LEU A 34 -9.29 -6.31 -3.70
N ASN A 35 -10.61 -6.25 -3.48
CA ASN A 35 -11.61 -7.11 -4.12
C ASN A 35 -12.16 -6.56 -5.46
N GLY A 36 -11.58 -5.49 -6.00
CA GLY A 36 -11.98 -4.92 -7.29
C GLY A 36 -13.32 -4.16 -7.29
N LYS A 37 -13.90 -3.85 -6.13
CA LYS A 37 -15.15 -3.09 -6.02
C LYS A 37 -14.98 -1.63 -6.49
N LYS A 38 -16.08 -1.04 -6.95
CA LYS A 38 -16.20 0.40 -7.23
C LYS A 38 -16.53 1.14 -5.93
N TYR A 39 -16.15 2.41 -5.82
CA TYR A 39 -16.48 3.23 -4.64
C TYR A 39 -17.98 3.37 -4.40
N THR A 40 -18.81 3.38 -5.45
CA THR A 40 -20.27 3.41 -5.30
C THR A 40 -20.80 2.20 -4.54
N HIS A 41 -20.28 1.01 -4.86
CA HIS A 41 -20.66 -0.21 -4.18
C HIS A 41 -20.17 -0.23 -2.72
N ILE A 42 -18.95 0.24 -2.48
CA ILE A 42 -18.39 0.37 -1.12
C ILE A 42 -19.23 1.35 -0.29
N SER A 43 -19.61 2.50 -0.86
CA SER A 43 -20.42 3.50 -0.18
C SER A 43 -21.82 2.99 0.15
N GLU A 44 -22.43 2.22 -0.76
CA GLU A 44 -23.74 1.60 -0.54
C GLU A 44 -23.69 0.58 0.60
N GLU A 45 -22.69 -0.32 0.60
CA GLU A 45 -22.49 -1.33 1.65
C GLU A 45 -22.16 -0.70 3.01
N TYR A 46 -21.40 0.41 3.03
CA TYR A 46 -21.03 1.13 4.24
C TYR A 46 -22.11 2.12 4.71
N HIS A 47 -23.16 2.35 3.91
CA HIS A 47 -24.23 3.31 4.16
C HIS A 47 -23.75 4.78 4.26
N CYS A 48 -22.83 5.18 3.36
CA CYS A 48 -22.38 6.56 3.23
C CYS A 48 -22.50 7.07 1.78
N SER A 49 -22.14 8.33 1.53
CA SER A 49 -22.18 8.87 0.18
C SER A 49 -20.97 8.44 -0.65
N ALA A 50 -21.17 8.25 -1.95
CA ALA A 50 -20.08 7.97 -2.88
C ALA A 50 -19.04 9.12 -2.96
N GLY A 51 -19.47 10.36 -2.67
CA GLY A 51 -18.59 11.52 -2.55
C GLY A 51 -17.66 11.39 -1.36
N HIS A 52 -18.23 11.17 -0.16
CA HIS A 52 -17.45 10.99 1.06
C HIS A 52 -16.46 9.81 0.96
N THR A 53 -16.89 8.68 0.37
CA THR A 53 -16.00 7.54 0.12
C THR A 53 -14.82 7.90 -0.79
N LYS A 54 -15.04 8.75 -1.81
CA LYS A 54 -13.96 9.20 -2.71
C LYS A 54 -13.01 10.16 -2.01
N ASP A 55 -13.52 11.06 -1.20
CA ASP A 55 -12.71 12.02 -0.45
C ASP A 55 -11.79 11.29 0.54
N GLU A 56 -12.33 10.34 1.29
CA GLU A 56 -11.55 9.48 2.19
C GLU A 56 -10.55 8.61 1.44
N ALA A 57 -10.95 8.02 0.30
CA ALA A 57 -10.03 7.24 -0.52
C ALA A 57 -8.88 8.09 -1.06
N TYR A 58 -9.14 9.35 -1.45
CA TYR A 58 -8.11 10.26 -1.92
C TYR A 58 -7.09 10.58 -0.82
N GLN A 59 -7.54 10.83 0.42
CA GLN A 59 -6.63 11.04 1.54
C GLN A 59 -5.79 9.80 1.83
N LEU A 60 -6.41 8.61 1.82
CA LEU A 60 -5.69 7.35 1.98
C LEU A 60 -4.57 7.19 0.95
N TRP A 61 -4.86 7.43 -0.33
CA TRP A 61 -3.84 7.30 -1.37
C TRP A 61 -2.70 8.28 -1.17
N ARG A 62 -2.98 9.53 -0.79
CA ARG A 62 -1.94 10.50 -0.49
C ARG A 62 -1.03 10.05 0.66
N ILE A 63 -1.60 9.62 1.77
CA ILE A 63 -0.85 9.15 2.95
C ILE A 63 0.04 7.96 2.57
N LEU A 64 -0.51 7.00 1.83
CA LEU A 64 0.24 5.81 1.43
C LEU A 64 1.31 6.12 0.38
N SER A 65 1.03 7.06 -0.53
CA SER A 65 2.04 7.52 -1.49
C SER A 65 3.23 8.16 -0.79
N GLU A 66 2.97 9.01 0.20
CA GLU A 66 4.01 9.64 1.01
C GLU A 66 4.80 8.59 1.81
N ALA A 67 4.11 7.63 2.45
CA ALA A 67 4.73 6.60 3.26
C ALA A 67 5.59 5.60 2.45
N LEU A 68 5.20 5.31 1.20
CA LEU A 68 5.86 4.32 0.35
C LEU A 68 6.79 4.93 -0.72
N GLY A 69 6.75 6.25 -0.92
CA GLY A 69 7.55 6.93 -1.93
C GLY A 69 7.14 6.59 -3.38
N GLU A 70 5.90 6.14 -3.61
CA GLU A 70 5.35 5.79 -4.92
C GLU A 70 3.96 6.41 -5.08
N ASP A 71 3.62 6.93 -6.26
CA ASP A 71 2.28 7.48 -6.50
C ASP A 71 1.23 6.36 -6.52
N LEU A 72 0.48 6.23 -5.44
CA LEU A 72 -0.59 5.28 -5.25
C LEU A 72 -1.96 5.83 -5.62
N ASN A 73 -2.78 4.94 -6.14
CA ASN A 73 -4.18 5.15 -6.44
C ASN A 73 -4.92 3.80 -6.43
N LYS A 74 -6.24 3.84 -6.58
CA LYS A 74 -7.09 2.64 -6.61
C LYS A 74 -6.60 1.55 -7.58
N SER A 75 -6.07 1.93 -8.75
CA SER A 75 -5.74 0.99 -9.81
C SER A 75 -4.41 0.26 -9.61
N ASN A 76 -3.45 0.90 -8.95
CA ASN A 76 -2.11 0.32 -8.73
C ASN A 76 -1.90 -0.21 -7.31
N PHE A 77 -2.70 0.21 -6.31
CA PHE A 77 -2.53 -0.17 -4.92
C PHE A 77 -2.34 -1.67 -4.71
N ARG A 78 -3.21 -2.50 -5.29
CA ARG A 78 -3.10 -3.96 -5.18
C ARG A 78 -1.78 -4.49 -5.72
N ALA A 79 -1.38 -4.03 -6.91
CA ALA A 79 -0.14 -4.48 -7.55
C ALA A 79 1.10 -4.04 -6.75
N THR A 80 1.11 -2.82 -6.22
CA THR A 80 2.20 -2.32 -5.37
C THR A 80 2.33 -3.16 -4.10
N ILE A 81 1.24 -3.43 -3.38
CA ILE A 81 1.29 -4.23 -2.15
C ILE A 81 1.72 -5.67 -2.43
N GLU A 82 1.21 -6.29 -3.51
CA GLU A 82 1.66 -7.63 -3.91
C GLU A 82 3.16 -7.64 -4.23
N ARG A 83 3.67 -6.64 -4.94
CA ARG A 83 5.10 -6.48 -5.25
C ARG A 83 5.95 -6.32 -4.00
N LEU A 84 5.53 -5.49 -3.03
CA LEU A 84 6.24 -5.26 -1.77
C LEU A 84 6.25 -6.53 -0.90
N GLY A 85 5.12 -7.23 -0.82
CA GLY A 85 5.03 -8.51 -0.11
C GLY A 85 5.95 -9.58 -0.70
N VAL A 86 6.04 -9.64 -2.03
CA VAL A 86 6.96 -10.53 -2.76
C VAL A 86 8.42 -10.13 -2.52
N ALA A 87 8.76 -8.85 -2.58
CA ALA A 87 10.11 -8.36 -2.29
C ALA A 87 10.55 -8.73 -0.87
N ASN A 88 9.69 -8.55 0.13
CA ASN A 88 9.97 -8.93 1.51
C ASN A 88 10.13 -10.45 1.70
N ALA A 89 9.34 -11.27 0.98
CA ALA A 89 9.51 -12.72 0.99
C ALA A 89 10.87 -13.13 0.43
N TYR A 90 11.32 -12.52 -0.67
CA TYR A 90 12.66 -12.77 -1.21
C TYR A 90 13.76 -12.31 -0.25
N SER A 91 13.64 -11.12 0.36
CA SER A 91 14.60 -10.62 1.35
C SER A 91 14.73 -11.54 2.57
N ASN A 92 13.65 -12.16 3.03
CA ASN A 92 13.66 -13.10 4.15
C ASN A 92 14.15 -14.50 3.76
N MET A 93 14.06 -14.90 2.49
CA MET A 93 14.63 -16.15 1.97
C MET A 93 16.14 -16.03 1.68
N VAL A 94 16.62 -14.81 1.46
CA VAL A 94 18.05 -14.49 1.43
C VAL A 94 18.49 -14.16 2.85
N ASN A 95 18.74 -15.20 3.66
CA ASN A 95 19.87 -15.10 4.60
C ASN A 95 21.07 -14.55 3.80
N PRO A 96 21.98 -13.75 4.38
CA PRO A 96 23.19 -13.34 3.69
C PRO A 96 24.07 -14.56 3.46
N VAL A 97 23.72 -15.36 2.44
CA VAL A 97 24.66 -16.19 1.74
C VAL A 97 25.70 -15.20 1.27
N GLN A 98 26.95 -15.42 1.69
CA GLN A 98 28.10 -14.76 1.10
C GLN A 98 28.12 -15.11 -0.38
N ILE A 99 27.34 -14.41 -1.19
CA ILE A 99 27.41 -14.47 -2.63
C ILE A 99 28.64 -13.65 -2.96
N GLY A 100 29.77 -14.34 -3.14
CA GLY A 100 31.00 -13.76 -3.63
C GLY A 100 30.69 -12.88 -4.85
N ASN A 101 31.02 -11.60 -4.72
CA ASN A 101 31.04 -10.56 -5.74
C ASN A 101 29.89 -10.60 -6.76
N ILE A 102 28.73 -10.11 -6.35
CA ILE A 102 27.80 -9.49 -7.30
C ILE A 102 28.21 -8.03 -7.42
N ASN A 103 28.89 -7.69 -8.52
CA ASN A 103 29.17 -6.30 -8.88
C ASN A 103 27.84 -5.67 -9.32
N LEU A 104 27.10 -5.11 -8.36
CA LEU A 104 25.91 -4.32 -8.65
C LEU A 104 26.41 -3.00 -9.24
N CYS A 105 26.29 -2.89 -10.57
CA CYS A 105 26.79 -1.77 -11.35
C CYS A 105 26.24 -0.45 -10.76
N ALA A 106 27.16 0.33 -10.18
CA ALA A 106 26.93 1.72 -9.84
C ALA A 106 26.76 2.52 -11.14
N ALA A 107 25.52 2.82 -11.47
CA ALA A 107 25.14 3.99 -12.25
C ALA A 107 23.87 4.49 -11.54
N LEU A 108 23.95 5.52 -10.71
CA LEU A 108 24.15 6.89 -11.15
C LEU A 108 25.05 7.64 -10.16
N LEU A 109 26.30 7.87 -10.57
CA LEU A 109 27.01 9.08 -10.19
C LEU A 109 26.56 10.20 -11.15
N ASP A 110 26.66 11.42 -10.64
CA ASP A 110 26.69 12.70 -11.36
C ASP A 110 25.36 13.44 -11.55
N PHE A 111 24.95 14.16 -10.49
CA PHE A 111 24.61 15.58 -10.67
C PHE A 111 25.49 16.42 -9.75
N VAL A 112 26.23 17.31 -10.40
CA VAL A 112 27.16 18.34 -9.91
C VAL A 112 26.54 19.22 -8.83
#